data_AF-A0A916FPW0-F1
#
_entry.id   AF-A0A916FPW0-F1
#
_cell.length_a   1.000
_cell.length_b   1.000
_cell.length_c   1.000
_cell.angle_alpha   90.00
_cell.angle_beta   90.00
_cell.angle_gamma   90.00
#
_symmetry.space_group_name_H-M   'P 1'
#
loop_
_entity.id
_entity.type
_entity.pdbx_description
1 polymer ?
#
loop_
_entity_poly.entity_id
_entity_poly.type
_entity_poly.pdbx_seq_one_letter_code
_entity_poly.pdbx_strand_id
1 'polypeptide(L)'
;MQRDLTIASPCEQTLALLISTLALHDIRLERSFDLRSALHDQPECPCPHHGTTHCTCQYVVLLAYEPAPAAPPAVITAHECDGITRVLVAASEPGGRLAWPLLAALDEALTNATAEV
;
A
#
# COMPACT_ATOMS: atom_id res chain seq x y z
N MET A 1 -1.44 3.25 15.72
CA MET A 1 -2.45 4.02 14.94
C MET A 1 -2.34 3.58 13.49
N GLN A 2 -3.44 3.26 12.83
CA GLN A 2 -3.47 2.79 11.43
C GLN A 2 -4.15 3.83 10.53
N ARG A 3 -3.78 3.87 9.26
CA ARG A 3 -4.45 4.65 8.22
C ARG A 3 -4.96 3.74 7.13
N ASP A 4 -6.18 3.97 6.70
CA ASP A 4 -6.85 3.24 5.62
C ASP A 4 -7.17 4.24 4.50
N LEU A 5 -6.79 3.87 3.28
CA LEU A 5 -7.07 4.61 2.06
C LEU A 5 -7.72 3.66 1.06
N THR A 6 -8.72 4.14 0.33
CA THR A 6 -9.29 3.41 -0.80
C THR A 6 -9.09 4.23 -2.07
N ILE A 7 -8.40 3.65 -3.05
CA ILE A 7 -8.02 4.30 -4.31
C ILE A 7 -8.67 3.50 -5.45
N ALA A 8 -9.42 4.19 -6.30
CA ALA A 8 -10.09 3.61 -7.47
C ALA A 8 -9.10 3.42 -8.64
N SER A 9 -8.01 2.68 -8.39
CA SER A 9 -7.05 2.29 -9.41
C SER A 9 -6.45 0.90 -9.11
N PRO A 10 -6.00 0.16 -10.14
CA PRO A 10 -5.27 -1.10 -9.97
C PRO A 10 -4.03 -0.97 -9.07
N CYS A 11 -3.61 -2.08 -8.46
CA CYS A 11 -2.57 -2.07 -7.43
C CYS A 11 -1.25 -1.48 -7.95
N GLU A 12 -0.76 -1.94 -9.10
CA GLU A 12 0.52 -1.47 -9.64
C GLU A 12 0.53 0.04 -9.97
N GLN A 13 -0.60 0.59 -10.44
CA GLN A 13 -0.73 2.04 -10.65
C GLN A 13 -0.72 2.78 -9.32
N THR A 14 -1.48 2.29 -8.34
CA THR A 14 -1.47 2.82 -6.97
C THR A 14 -0.08 2.79 -6.35
N LEU A 15 0.66 1.70 -6.51
CA LEU A 15 2.02 1.54 -5.99
C LEU A 15 3.00 2.49 -6.70
N ALA A 16 2.90 2.65 -8.02
CA ALA A 16 3.73 3.59 -8.75
C ALA A 16 3.53 5.03 -8.26
N LEU A 17 2.28 5.43 -8.01
CA LEU A 17 1.94 6.74 -7.45
C LEU A 17 2.48 6.93 -6.02
N LEU A 18 2.32 5.91 -5.16
CA LEU A 18 2.84 5.95 -3.80
C LEU A 18 4.37 6.04 -3.80
N ILE A 19 5.05 5.22 -4.61
CA ILE A 19 6.51 5.21 -4.70
C ILE A 19 7.04 6.58 -5.17
N SER A 20 6.45 7.13 -6.24
CA SER A 20 6.90 8.41 -6.78
C SER A 20 6.65 9.56 -5.81
N THR A 21 5.44 9.63 -5.21
CA THR A 21 5.08 10.71 -4.28
C THR A 21 5.95 10.64 -3.01
N LEU A 22 6.06 9.46 -2.38
CA LEU A 22 6.81 9.33 -1.13
C LEU A 22 8.33 9.54 -1.33
N ALA A 23 8.87 9.19 -2.50
CA ALA A 23 10.27 9.48 -2.84
C ALA A 23 10.56 10.98 -2.91
N LEU A 24 9.60 11.84 -3.25
CA LEU A 24 9.76 13.30 -3.21
C LEU A 24 9.91 13.84 -1.77
N HIS A 25 9.50 13.05 -0.78
CA HIS A 25 9.61 13.35 0.65
C HIS A 25 10.77 12.59 1.31
N ASP A 26 11.71 12.08 0.53
CA ASP A 26 12.85 11.25 0.98
C ASP A 26 12.44 9.95 1.71
N ILE A 27 11.19 9.51 1.52
CA ILE A 27 10.68 8.25 2.10
C ILE A 27 10.90 7.14 1.08
N ARG A 28 11.74 6.16 1.42
CA ARG A 28 12.01 5.01 0.55
C ARG A 28 10.99 3.92 0.79
N LEU A 29 10.24 3.58 -0.25
CA LEU A 29 9.39 2.38 -0.27
C LEU A 29 10.17 1.19 -0.82
N GLU A 30 10.12 0.07 -0.09
CA GLU A 30 10.73 -1.20 -0.51
C GLU A 30 9.66 -2.29 -0.54
N ARG A 31 9.51 -2.99 -1.68
CA ARG A 31 8.56 -4.10 -1.80
C ARG A 31 9.12 -5.32 -1.07
N SER A 32 8.45 -5.75 0.00
CA SER A 32 8.89 -6.88 0.83
C SER A 32 8.14 -8.17 0.51
N PHE A 33 6.90 -8.08 0.04
CA PHE A 33 6.08 -9.24 -0.30
C PHE A 33 5.08 -8.92 -1.41
N ASP A 34 4.84 -9.87 -2.32
CA ASP A 34 3.83 -9.76 -3.37
C ASP A 34 3.11 -11.10 -3.55
N LEU A 35 1.85 -11.13 -3.11
CA LEU A 35 0.98 -12.30 -3.13
C LEU A 35 0.61 -12.74 -4.54
N ARG A 36 0.81 -11.93 -5.60
CA ARG A 36 0.66 -12.47 -6.98
C ARG A 36 1.54 -13.70 -7.21
N SER A 37 2.66 -13.83 -6.47
CA SER A 37 3.52 -15.01 -6.47
C SER A 37 3.12 -16.11 -5.46
N ALA A 38 2.31 -15.79 -4.44
CA ALA A 38 1.87 -16.69 -3.37
C ALA A 38 0.36 -17.05 -3.44
N LEU A 39 -0.27 -16.75 -4.59
CA LEU A 39 -1.70 -16.62 -4.86
C LEU A 39 -2.60 -17.86 -4.61
N HIS A 40 -2.08 -18.98 -4.10
CA HIS A 40 -2.88 -20.22 -3.97
C HIS A 40 -3.63 -20.36 -2.63
N ASP A 41 -3.14 -19.77 -1.54
CA ASP A 41 -3.53 -20.20 -0.18
C ASP A 41 -4.19 -19.11 0.71
N GLN A 42 -4.82 -18.07 0.14
CA GLN A 42 -5.51 -17.04 0.93
C GLN A 42 -7.05 -17.20 0.90
N PRO A 43 -7.65 -17.91 1.88
CA PRO A 43 -9.07 -18.26 1.87
C PRO A 43 -10.02 -17.08 2.15
N GLU A 44 -9.52 -15.93 2.61
CA GLU A 44 -10.35 -14.81 3.08
C GLU A 44 -10.51 -13.65 2.07
N CYS A 45 -10.13 -13.85 0.81
CA CYS A 45 -10.37 -12.83 -0.22
C CYS A 45 -11.85 -12.83 -0.65
N PRO A 46 -12.61 -11.74 -0.49
CA PRO A 46 -14.04 -11.69 -0.88
C PRO A 46 -14.25 -11.60 -2.40
N CYS A 47 -13.18 -11.68 -3.20
CA CYS A 47 -13.27 -11.61 -4.65
C CYS A 47 -14.05 -12.82 -5.20
N PRO A 48 -15.14 -12.62 -5.96
CA PRO A 48 -15.94 -13.71 -6.51
C PRO A 48 -15.19 -14.53 -7.56
N HIS A 49 -14.09 -14.01 -8.09
CA HIS A 49 -13.25 -14.65 -9.10
C HIS A 49 -11.98 -15.28 -8.50
N HIS A 50 -11.80 -15.27 -7.17
CA HIS A 50 -10.58 -15.76 -6.52
C HIS A 50 -10.23 -17.19 -6.96
N GLY A 51 -8.96 -17.43 -7.25
CA GLY A 51 -8.45 -18.73 -7.73
C GLY A 51 -8.77 -19.05 -9.20
N THR A 52 -9.44 -18.15 -9.94
CA THR A 52 -9.72 -18.31 -11.38
C THR A 52 -8.82 -17.40 -12.23
N THR A 53 -8.80 -17.62 -13.54
CA THR A 53 -8.11 -16.76 -14.51
C THR A 53 -8.68 -15.34 -14.62
N HIS A 54 -9.87 -15.10 -14.05
CA HIS A 54 -10.49 -13.78 -13.99
C HIS A 54 -10.16 -13.03 -12.69
N CYS A 55 -9.42 -13.66 -11.76
CA CYS A 55 -8.97 -12.99 -10.56
C CYS A 55 -7.87 -11.98 -10.91
N THR A 56 -8.11 -10.71 -10.60
CA THR A 56 -7.10 -9.65 -10.70
C THR A 56 -6.48 -9.28 -9.35
N CYS A 57 -6.88 -9.97 -8.27
CA CYS A 57 -6.46 -9.65 -6.92
C CYS A 57 -4.94 -9.63 -6.78
N GLN A 58 -4.48 -8.60 -6.11
CA GLN A 58 -3.07 -8.44 -5.76
C GLN A 58 -2.97 -8.01 -4.32
N TYR A 59 -2.00 -8.54 -3.60
CA TYR A 59 -1.68 -8.13 -2.24
C TYR A 59 -0.18 -7.87 -2.16
N VAL A 60 0.20 -6.62 -1.95
CA VAL A 60 1.58 -6.19 -1.87
C VAL A 60 1.84 -5.62 -0.49
N VAL A 61 2.97 -6.00 0.11
CA VAL A 61 3.51 -5.36 1.31
C VAL A 61 4.72 -4.53 0.90
N LEU A 62 4.70 -3.27 1.30
CA LEU A 62 5.84 -2.36 1.22
C LEU A 62 6.30 -1.99 2.63
N LEU A 63 7.59 -1.73 2.76
CA LEU A 63 8.21 -1.12 3.93
C LEU A 63 8.56 0.33 3.59
N ALA A 64 8.07 1.27 4.40
CA ALA A 64 8.34 2.69 4.25
C ALA A 64 9.41 3.14 5.24
N TYR A 65 10.59 3.49 4.71
CA TYR A 65 11.72 3.96 5.48
C TYR A 65 11.81 5.49 5.41
N GLU A 66 11.71 6.13 6.56
CA GLU A 66 11.97 7.56 6.70
C GLU A 66 13.48 7.85 6.76
N PRO A 67 13.91 9.08 6.40
CA PRO A 67 15.33 9.45 6.40
C PRO A 67 15.96 9.55 7.79
N ALA A 68 15.16 9.63 8.86
CA ALA A 68 15.63 9.73 10.24
C ALA A 68 16.21 8.39 10.75
N PRO A 69 17.22 8.40 11.64
CA PRO A 69 17.92 7.18 12.01
C PRO A 69 17.10 6.24 12.91
N ALA A 70 17.20 4.94 12.62
CA ALA A 70 16.83 3.76 13.41
C ALA A 70 15.36 3.52 13.80
N ALA A 71 14.40 4.34 13.35
CA ALA A 71 12.99 4.00 13.51
C ALA A 71 12.64 2.76 12.65
N PRO A 72 11.85 1.81 13.16
CA PRO A 72 11.38 0.69 12.35
C PRO A 72 10.50 1.24 11.20
N PRO A 73 10.55 0.64 10.00
CA PRO A 73 9.76 1.12 8.86
C PRO A 73 8.27 1.05 9.17
N ALA A 74 7.45 1.87 8.55
CA ALA A 74 6.02 1.61 8.51
C ALA A 74 5.73 0.48 7.51
N VAL A 75 4.68 -0.30 7.77
CA VAL A 75 4.19 -1.33 6.87
C VAL A 75 3.03 -0.75 6.09
N ILE A 76 3.12 -0.82 4.76
CA ILE A 76 2.05 -0.46 3.84
C ILE A 76 1.57 -1.74 3.17
N THR A 77 0.31 -2.08 3.34
CA THR A 77 -0.34 -3.20 2.65
C THR A 77 -1.28 -2.64 1.59
N ALA A 78 -1.06 -2.99 0.33
CA ALA A 78 -1.96 -2.68 -0.77
C ALA A 78 -2.69 -3.95 -1.20
N HIS A 79 -4.01 -3.97 -1.12
CA HIS A 79 -4.87 -5.07 -1.56
C HIS A 79 -5.82 -4.57 -2.64
N GLU A 80 -5.61 -5.03 -3.87
CA GLU A 80 -6.53 -4.79 -4.98
C GLU A 80 -7.60 -5.88 -5.05
N CYS A 81 -8.84 -5.42 -5.23
CA CYS A 81 -9.95 -6.24 -5.69
C CYS A 81 -10.72 -5.45 -6.75
N ASP A 82 -10.81 -6.00 -7.96
CA ASP A 82 -11.62 -5.44 -9.06
C ASP A 82 -11.28 -3.98 -9.42
N GLY A 83 -9.99 -3.69 -9.59
CA GLY A 83 -9.50 -2.35 -9.95
C GLY A 83 -9.59 -1.31 -8.82
N ILE A 84 -10.00 -1.71 -7.61
CA ILE A 84 -10.00 -0.87 -6.41
C ILE A 84 -8.91 -1.36 -5.47
N THR A 85 -7.98 -0.49 -5.11
CA THR A 85 -6.89 -0.79 -4.19
C THR A 85 -7.17 -0.20 -2.82
N ARG A 86 -7.22 -1.05 -1.80
CA ARG A 86 -7.23 -0.66 -0.39
C ARG A 86 -5.81 -0.63 0.13
N VAL A 87 -5.39 0.50 0.69
CA VAL A 87 -4.05 0.71 1.25
C VAL A 87 -4.18 0.88 2.76
N LEU A 88 -3.61 -0.06 3.51
CA LEU A 88 -3.50 0.01 4.96
C LEU A 88 -2.06 0.39 5.32
N VAL A 89 -1.90 1.41 6.16
CA VAL A 89 -0.60 1.84 6.68
C VAL A 89 -0.58 1.69 8.19
N ALA A 90 0.40 0.96 8.70
CA ALA A 90 0.58 0.70 10.12
C ALA A 90 2.05 0.87 10.53
N ALA A 91 2.28 1.26 11.79
CA ALA A 91 3.62 1.16 12.36
C ALA A 91 4.01 -0.32 12.51
N SER A 92 5.29 -0.66 12.31
CA SER A 92 5.77 -2.04 12.47
C SER A 92 5.59 -2.58 13.90
N GLU A 93 5.60 -1.71 14.90
CA GLU A 93 5.48 -2.12 16.30
C GLU A 93 4.04 -1.95 16.83
N PRO A 94 3.54 -2.90 17.63
CA PRO A 94 2.24 -2.77 18.30
C PRO A 94 2.17 -1.49 19.14
N GLY A 95 1.13 -0.68 18.93
CA GLY A 95 0.98 0.61 19.62
C GLY A 95 1.84 1.75 19.06
N GLY A 96 2.67 1.48 18.04
CA GLY A 96 3.46 2.48 17.34
C GLY A 96 2.63 3.56 16.66
N ARG A 97 3.27 4.70 16.39
CA ARG A 97 2.68 5.83 15.67
C ARG A 97 3.36 6.00 14.32
N LEU A 98 2.56 6.36 13.33
CA LEU A 98 3.07 6.82 12.04
C LEU A 98 3.63 8.23 12.22
N ALA A 99 4.79 8.50 11.65
CA ALA A 99 5.34 9.85 11.72
C ALA A 99 4.56 10.79 10.79
N TRP A 100 4.61 12.07 11.14
CA TRP A 100 3.90 13.10 10.40
C TRP A 100 4.33 13.23 8.92
N PRO A 101 5.63 13.16 8.56
CA PRO A 101 6.04 13.25 7.15
C PRO A 101 5.41 12.16 6.29
N LEU A 102 5.35 10.92 6.78
CA LEU A 102 4.69 9.81 6.09
C LEU A 102 3.18 10.08 5.91
N LEU A 103 2.50 10.58 6.94
CA LEU A 103 1.09 10.91 6.84
C LEU A 103 0.83 12.01 5.79
N ALA A 104 1.64 13.07 5.77
CA ALA A 104 1.52 14.15 4.82
C ALA A 104 1.75 13.68 3.36
N ALA A 105 2.77 12.85 3.14
CA ALA A 105 3.05 12.29 1.82
C ALA A 105 1.92 11.36 1.31
N LEU A 106 1.26 10.62 2.22
CA LEU A 106 0.11 9.79 1.88
C LEU A 106 -1.12 10.63 1.50
N ASP A 107 -1.37 11.75 2.20
CA ASP A 107 -2.47 12.66 1.87
C ASP A 107 -2.24 13.34 0.50
N GLU A 108 -0.99 13.68 0.17
CA GLU A 108 -0.62 14.16 -1.17
C GLU A 108 -0.85 13.09 -2.24
N ALA A 109 -0.40 11.85 -2.01
CA ALA A 109 -0.61 10.75 -2.95
C ALA A 109 -2.11 10.51 -3.21
N LEU A 110 -2.95 10.59 -2.18
CA LEU A 110 -4.40 10.48 -2.33
C LEU A 110 -4.98 11.63 -3.18
N THR A 111 -4.51 12.86 -2.95
CA THR A 111 -4.95 14.04 -3.71
C THR A 111 -4.61 13.87 -5.19
N ASN A 112 -3.40 13.42 -5.49
CA ASN A 112 -2.94 13.15 -6.86
C ASN A 112 -3.77 12.04 -7.52
N ALA A 113 -4.11 10.97 -6.80
CA ALA A 113 -4.93 9.87 -7.31
C ALA A 113 -6.34 10.32 -7.74
N THR A 114 -6.90 11.33 -7.07
CA THR A 114 -8.24 11.87 -7.39
C THR A 114 -8.23 12.91 -8.51
N ALA A 115 -7.07 13.49 -8.82
CA ALA A 115 -6.94 14.50 -9.86
C ALA A 115 -6.79 13.91 -11.28
N GLU A 116 -6.46 12.61 -11.38
CA GLU A 116 -6.33 11.88 -12.66
C GLU A 116 -7.66 11.28 -13.18
N VAL A 117 -8.80 11.64 -12.57
CA VAL A 117 -10.15 11.16 -12.96
C VAL A 117 -10.91 12.19 -13.80
#